data_AF-A0A8S3FE25-F1
#
_entry.id   AF-A0A8S3FE25-F1
#
_cell.length_a   1.000
_cell.length_b   1.000
_cell.length_c   1.000
_cell.angle_alpha   90.00
_cell.angle_beta   90.00
_cell.angle_gamma   90.00
#
_symmetry.space_group_name_H-M   'P 1'
#
loop_
_entity.id
_entity.type
_entity.pdbx_description
1 polymer ?
#
loop_
_entity_poly.entity_id
_entity_poly.type
_entity_poly.pdbx_seq_one_letter_code
_entity_poly.pdbx_strand_id
1 'polypeptide(L)'
;DHFRQRILLAMFHVWTHFADIHHIQYWTVYGTLVCYVQRRGLLPHDLDIGVLILVQNTENLIPFSDAYFSSSQGINFVAPNARFIHRELHLHIDIWPIYDYHPNQLRSTTKIIKTLTEYSRSYEWIPSPIEWTFPSKKCVFSEAFNTTDTPCINGTWAKI
;
A
#
# COMPACT_ATOMS: atom_id res chain seq x y z
N ASP A 1 -5.86 15.90 13.88
CA ASP A 1 -4.97 16.83 13.15
C ASP A 1 -5.31 16.77 11.68
N HIS A 2 -6.18 17.66 11.21
CA HIS A 2 -6.65 17.64 9.82
C HIS A 2 -5.59 18.08 8.81
N PHE A 3 -4.66 18.94 9.22
CA PHE A 3 -3.60 19.44 8.35
C PHE A 3 -2.66 18.30 7.94
N ARG A 4 -2.15 17.53 8.93
CA ARG A 4 -1.29 16.38 8.65
C ARG A 4 -2.00 15.32 7.80
N GLN A 5 -3.27 15.03 8.08
CA GLN A 5 -4.05 14.07 7.30
C GLN A 5 -4.19 14.49 5.83
N ARG A 6 -4.41 15.78 5.54
CA ARG A 6 -4.48 16.29 4.16
C ARG A 6 -3.15 16.10 3.42
N ILE A 7 -2.04 16.37 4.10
CA ILE A 7 -0.70 16.18 3.51
C ILE A 7 -0.42 14.71 3.28
N LEU A 8 -0.73 13.84 4.24
CA LEU A 8 -0.54 12.40 4.12
C LEU A 8 -1.38 11.81 2.98
N LEU A 9 -2.62 12.26 2.80
CA LEU A 9 -3.45 11.89 1.66
C LEU A 9 -2.92 12.43 0.32
N ALA A 10 -2.38 13.66 0.30
CA ALA A 10 -1.75 14.22 -0.90
C ALA A 10 -0.48 13.44 -1.29
N MET A 11 0.35 13.06 -0.31
CA MET A 11 1.48 12.16 -0.53
C MET A 11 1.02 10.81 -1.09
N PHE A 12 -0.05 10.26 -0.52
CA PHE A 12 -0.63 9.01 -1.01
C PHE A 12 -1.09 9.14 -2.45
N HIS A 13 -1.76 10.24 -2.81
CA HIS A 13 -2.17 10.50 -4.17
C HIS A 13 -0.99 10.51 -5.16
N VAL A 14 0.09 11.24 -4.82
CA VAL A 14 1.34 11.26 -5.63
C VAL A 14 1.90 9.85 -5.80
N TRP A 15 1.95 9.05 -4.73
CA TRP A 15 2.42 7.68 -4.79
C TRP A 15 1.50 6.77 -5.63
N THR A 16 0.17 6.90 -5.53
CA THR A 16 -0.76 6.12 -6.35
C THR A 16 -0.64 6.45 -7.84
N HIS A 17 -0.35 7.71 -8.17
CA HIS A 17 -0.08 8.14 -9.54
C HIS A 17 1.23 7.51 -10.07
N PHE A 18 2.28 7.51 -9.25
CA PHE A 18 3.51 6.79 -9.56
C PHE A 18 3.26 5.30 -9.80
N ALA A 19 2.54 4.64 -8.89
CA ALA A 19 2.21 3.23 -9.02
C ALA A 19 1.44 2.94 -10.32
N ASP A 20 0.55 3.83 -10.75
CA ASP A 20 -0.19 3.69 -12.01
C ASP A 20 0.71 3.79 -13.25
N ILE A 21 1.59 4.79 -13.30
CA ILE A 21 2.56 4.97 -14.40
C ILE A 21 3.45 3.74 -14.56
N HIS A 22 3.85 3.13 -13.44
CA HIS A 22 4.74 1.97 -13.43
C HIS A 22 4.02 0.63 -13.36
N HIS A 23 2.68 0.62 -13.51
CA HIS A 23 1.84 -0.59 -13.43
C HIS A 23 2.07 -1.43 -12.16
N ILE A 24 2.36 -0.77 -11.05
CA ILE A 24 2.58 -1.41 -9.75
C ILE A 24 1.22 -1.70 -9.12
N GLN A 25 0.90 -2.99 -9.02
CA GLN A 25 -0.23 -3.43 -8.21
C GLN A 25 0.11 -3.30 -6.72
N TYR A 26 -0.82 -2.75 -5.95
CA TYR A 26 -0.66 -2.53 -4.52
C TYR A 26 -1.96 -2.74 -3.73
N TRP A 27 -1.81 -2.88 -2.41
CA TRP A 27 -2.90 -3.06 -1.46
C TRP A 27 -2.66 -2.20 -0.22
N THR A 28 -3.68 -1.50 0.26
CA THR A 28 -3.61 -0.81 1.57
C THR A 28 -3.72 -1.82 2.70
N VAL A 29 -2.97 -1.64 3.79
CA VAL A 29 -2.91 -2.61 4.90
C VAL A 29 -2.95 -1.97 6.29
N TYR A 30 -3.02 -2.81 7.32
CA TYR A 30 -2.93 -2.42 8.72
C TYR A 30 -3.95 -1.33 9.12
N GLY A 31 -3.52 -0.36 9.93
CA GLY A 31 -4.36 0.75 10.40
C GLY A 31 -4.99 1.55 9.27
N THR A 32 -4.27 1.74 8.16
CA THR A 32 -4.78 2.41 6.96
C THR A 32 -6.00 1.70 6.40
N LEU A 33 -5.93 0.38 6.20
CA LEU A 33 -7.05 -0.40 5.66
C LEU A 33 -8.25 -0.40 6.61
N VAL A 34 -8.01 -0.67 7.90
CA VAL A 34 -9.07 -0.70 8.92
C VAL A 34 -9.85 0.61 8.91
N CYS A 35 -9.16 1.74 8.82
CA CYS A 35 -9.80 3.05 8.88
C CYS A 35 -10.47 3.45 7.58
N TYR A 36 -9.91 3.03 6.46
CA TYR A 36 -10.60 3.18 5.20
C TYR A 36 -11.95 2.45 5.21
N VAL A 37 -11.97 1.19 5.67
CA VAL A 37 -13.21 0.39 5.74
C VAL A 37 -14.21 0.99 6.74
N GLN A 38 -13.76 1.40 7.92
CA GLN A 38 -14.65 1.89 8.97
C GLN A 38 -15.15 3.32 8.74
N ARG A 39 -14.32 4.20 8.16
CA ARG A 39 -14.54 5.66 8.18
C ARG A 39 -14.34 6.33 6.83
N ARG A 40 -13.98 5.58 5.78
CA ARG A 40 -13.61 6.14 4.46
C ARG A 40 -12.47 7.17 4.55
N GLY A 41 -11.53 6.98 5.47
CA GLY A 41 -10.44 7.91 5.73
C GLY A 41 -9.28 7.32 6.56
N LEU A 42 -8.36 8.17 6.99
CA LEU A 42 -7.20 7.81 7.83
C LEU A 42 -7.53 7.89 9.33
N LEU A 43 -6.76 7.21 10.18
CA LEU A 43 -6.88 7.39 11.63
C LEU A 43 -6.63 8.86 12.00
N PRO A 44 -7.43 9.43 12.92
CA PRO A 44 -7.00 10.62 13.62
C PRO A 44 -5.63 10.35 14.25
N HIS A 45 -4.64 11.17 13.89
CA HIS A 45 -3.25 11.09 14.36
C HIS A 45 -2.35 10.02 13.74
N ASP A 46 -2.80 9.31 12.69
CA ASP A 46 -1.88 8.50 11.88
C ASP A 46 -0.79 9.39 11.30
N LEU A 47 0.44 8.88 11.32
CA LEU A 47 1.60 9.53 10.71
C LEU A 47 2.01 8.81 9.42
N ASP A 48 1.41 7.67 9.14
CA ASP A 48 1.79 6.81 8.04
C ASP A 48 0.61 6.21 7.27
N ILE A 49 0.93 5.75 6.07
CA ILE A 49 0.06 4.91 5.26
C ILE A 49 0.82 3.62 4.92
N GLY A 50 0.23 2.47 5.26
CA GLY A 50 0.79 1.16 4.94
C GLY A 50 0.27 0.65 3.60
N VAL A 51 1.18 0.26 2.71
CA VAL A 51 0.87 -0.44 1.47
C VAL A 51 1.74 -1.67 1.26
N LEU A 52 1.15 -2.70 0.66
CA LEU A 52 1.83 -3.87 0.15
C LEU A 52 1.98 -3.75 -1.37
N ILE A 53 3.13 -4.17 -1.90
CA ILE A 53 3.37 -4.35 -3.34
C ILE A 53 3.92 -5.74 -3.60
N LEU A 54 3.68 -6.29 -4.79
CA LEU A 54 4.35 -7.53 -5.20
C LEU A 54 5.87 -7.35 -5.16
N VAL A 55 6.59 -8.31 -4.60
CA VAL A 55 8.05 -8.25 -4.49
C VAL A 55 8.72 -8.07 -5.86
N GLN A 56 8.13 -8.62 -6.93
CA GLN A 56 8.64 -8.46 -8.29
C GLN A 56 8.58 -7.00 -8.78
N ASN A 57 7.76 -6.16 -8.17
CA ASN A 57 7.64 -4.73 -8.48
C ASN A 57 8.60 -3.85 -7.67
N THR A 58 9.40 -4.40 -6.75
CA THR A 58 10.30 -3.57 -5.91
C THR A 58 11.39 -2.89 -6.74
N GLU A 59 11.84 -3.50 -7.83
CA GLU A 59 12.82 -2.90 -8.75
C GLU A 59 12.26 -1.66 -9.46
N ASN A 60 10.94 -1.62 -9.69
CA ASN A 60 10.26 -0.45 -10.26
C ASN A 60 10.24 0.74 -9.30
N LEU A 61 10.63 0.56 -8.03
CA LEU A 61 10.80 1.67 -7.08
C LEU A 61 12.15 2.38 -7.24
N ILE A 62 13.11 1.84 -7.99
CA ILE A 62 14.44 2.44 -8.14
C ILE A 62 14.38 3.87 -8.71
N PRO A 63 13.63 4.16 -9.80
CA PRO A 63 13.50 5.52 -10.32
C PRO A 63 12.89 6.49 -9.30
N PHE A 64 12.09 5.97 -8.36
CA PHE A 64 11.53 6.74 -7.26
C PHE A 64 12.54 6.94 -6.12
N SER A 65 13.45 5.98 -5.95
CA SER A 65 14.47 5.97 -4.90
C SER A 65 15.50 7.10 -5.06
N ASP A 66 15.87 7.42 -6.30
CA ASP A 66 16.80 8.51 -6.62
C ASP A 66 16.26 9.89 -6.24
N ALA A 67 14.94 10.01 -6.06
CA ALA A 67 14.31 11.27 -5.66
C ALA A 67 14.23 11.44 -4.12
N TYR A 68 14.09 10.37 -3.32
CA TYR A 68 13.70 10.51 -1.90
C TYR A 68 14.21 9.45 -0.91
N PHE A 69 15.06 8.49 -1.30
CA PHE A 69 15.42 7.35 -0.44
C PHE A 69 16.88 7.33 -0.02
N SER A 70 17.14 6.96 1.24
CA SER A 70 18.48 6.65 1.71
C SER A 70 18.81 5.20 1.33
N SER A 71 19.53 5.02 0.22
CA SER A 71 19.91 3.74 -0.38
C SER A 71 20.88 2.88 0.45
N SER A 72 21.16 3.25 1.72
CA SER A 72 22.26 2.68 2.51
C SER A 72 21.91 1.45 3.35
N GLN A 73 20.66 0.97 3.38
CA GLN A 73 20.25 -0.04 4.38
C GLN A 73 20.06 -1.49 3.91
N GLY A 74 20.23 -1.79 2.62
CA GLY A 74 19.99 -3.15 2.10
C GLY A 74 18.51 -3.59 2.20
N ILE A 75 18.16 -4.73 1.62
CA ILE A 75 16.80 -5.27 1.68
C ILE A 75 16.58 -5.85 3.09
N ASN A 76 15.79 -5.18 3.92
CA ASN A 76 15.40 -5.68 5.23
C ASN A 76 13.98 -6.25 5.18
N PHE A 77 13.86 -7.57 5.22
CA PHE A 77 12.57 -8.29 5.18
C PHE A 77 11.66 -8.05 6.40
N VAL A 78 12.16 -7.39 7.45
CA VAL A 78 11.45 -7.08 8.70
C VAL A 78 10.99 -5.61 8.75
N ALA A 79 11.42 -4.80 7.78
CA ALA A 79 11.12 -3.38 7.67
C ALA A 79 10.41 -3.10 6.33
N PRO A 80 9.78 -1.92 6.16
CA PRO A 80 9.34 -1.50 4.85
C PRO A 80 10.54 -1.54 3.89
N ASN A 81 10.37 -2.19 2.72
CA ASN A 81 11.38 -2.16 1.67
C ASN A 81 11.62 -0.72 1.19
N ALA A 82 10.60 0.12 1.35
CA ALA A 82 10.63 1.50 0.93
C ALA A 82 9.75 2.41 1.80
N ARG A 83 10.16 3.67 2.02
CA ARG A 83 9.36 4.75 2.60
C ARG A 83 9.32 6.00 1.72
N PHE A 84 8.12 6.49 1.40
CA PHE A 84 7.96 7.85 0.86
C PHE A 84 7.77 8.85 2.00
N ILE A 85 8.71 9.79 2.22
CA ILE A 85 8.79 10.56 3.47
C ILE A 85 8.62 12.07 3.22
N HIS A 86 7.74 12.71 3.98
CA HIS A 86 7.68 14.18 4.14
C HIS A 86 8.50 14.59 5.37
N ARG A 87 9.76 14.99 5.15
CA ARG A 87 10.78 15.15 6.20
C ARG A 87 10.39 16.09 7.34
N GLU A 88 9.81 17.25 7.03
CA GLU A 88 9.47 18.28 8.03
C GLU A 88 8.38 17.83 9.03
N LEU A 89 7.42 17.05 8.54
CA LEU A 89 6.25 16.63 9.32
C LEU A 89 6.34 15.18 9.79
N HIS A 90 7.43 14.49 9.45
CA HIS A 90 7.65 13.08 9.73
C HIS A 90 6.52 12.15 9.24
N LEU A 91 5.80 12.56 8.21
CA LEU A 91 4.75 11.75 7.58
C LEU A 91 5.38 10.79 6.56
N HIS A 92 4.84 9.57 6.43
CA HIS A 92 5.42 8.61 5.50
C HIS A 92 4.43 7.61 4.89
N ILE A 93 4.78 7.04 3.75
CA ILE A 93 4.10 5.86 3.18
C ILE A 93 5.06 4.70 3.33
N ASP A 94 4.69 3.71 4.12
CA ASP A 94 5.45 2.47 4.32
C ASP A 94 5.07 1.46 3.24
N ILE A 95 6.04 1.07 2.41
CA ILE A 95 5.89 0.14 1.30
C ILE A 95 6.53 -1.20 1.71
N TRP A 96 5.66 -2.18 1.91
CA TRP A 96 6.01 -3.54 2.32
C TRP A 96 5.96 -4.49 1.12
N PRO A 97 6.86 -5.48 1.03
CA PRO A 97 6.76 -6.52 0.02
C PRO A 97 5.67 -7.55 0.37
N ILE A 98 4.99 -8.06 -0.65
CA ILE A 98 4.11 -9.21 -0.58
C ILE A 98 4.49 -10.21 -1.66
N TYR A 99 4.31 -11.49 -1.36
CA TYR A 99 4.76 -12.60 -2.19
C TYR A 99 3.55 -13.36 -2.71
N ASP A 100 3.52 -13.70 -3.99
CA ASP A 100 2.48 -14.56 -4.59
C ASP A 100 2.74 -16.06 -4.36
N TYR A 101 3.70 -16.39 -3.48
CA TYR A 101 4.03 -17.72 -3.05
C TYR A 101 4.31 -17.75 -1.54
N HIS A 102 4.13 -18.92 -0.94
CA HIS A 102 4.58 -19.22 0.42
C HIS A 102 5.63 -20.34 0.34
N PRO A 103 6.80 -20.22 0.98
CA PRO A 103 7.91 -21.17 0.78
C PRO A 103 7.57 -22.62 1.16
N ASN A 104 6.73 -22.82 2.18
CA ASN A 104 6.29 -24.15 2.61
C ASN A 104 5.01 -24.66 1.91
N GLN A 105 4.43 -23.89 0.98
CA GLN A 105 3.18 -24.29 0.33
C GLN A 105 3.49 -25.27 -0.80
N LEU A 106 3.11 -26.53 -0.60
CA LEU A 106 3.10 -27.54 -1.65
C LEU A 106 2.25 -27.02 -2.82
N ARG A 107 2.77 -27.10 -4.04
CA ARG A 107 2.04 -26.78 -5.28
C ARG A 107 0.89 -27.77 -5.47
N SER A 108 -0.20 -27.58 -4.71
CA SER A 108 -1.40 -28.42 -4.79
C SER A 108 -2.18 -28.09 -6.06
N THR A 109 -2.53 -29.12 -6.83
CA THR A 109 -3.01 -29.00 -8.21
C THR A 109 -4.52 -28.78 -8.36
N THR A 110 -5.32 -28.84 -7.28
CA THR A 110 -6.78 -28.99 -7.43
C THR A 110 -7.65 -27.77 -7.12
N LYS A 111 -7.14 -26.70 -6.52
CA LYS A 111 -7.79 -25.37 -6.53
C LYS A 111 -6.83 -24.38 -5.88
N ILE A 112 -6.01 -23.71 -6.67
CA ILE A 112 -5.06 -22.71 -6.13
C ILE A 112 -5.89 -21.48 -5.79
N ILE A 113 -6.38 -21.40 -4.54
CA ILE A 113 -6.75 -20.11 -3.96
C ILE A 113 -5.48 -19.27 -4.03
N LYS A 114 -5.53 -18.17 -4.78
CA LYS A 114 -4.40 -17.27 -4.90
C LYS A 114 -4.20 -16.60 -3.55
N THR A 115 -3.16 -17.02 -2.85
CA THR A 115 -2.76 -16.43 -1.57
C THR A 115 -1.60 -15.48 -1.81
N LEU A 116 -1.66 -14.33 -1.17
CA LEU A 116 -0.50 -13.46 -1.00
C LEU A 116 0.08 -13.70 0.38
N THR A 117 1.40 -13.72 0.49
CA THR A 117 2.10 -14.01 1.73
C THR A 117 2.95 -12.81 2.11
N GLU A 118 2.89 -12.41 3.37
CA GLU A 118 3.75 -11.38 3.94
C GLU A 118 4.76 -12.03 4.90
N TYR A 119 5.97 -11.49 4.96
CA TYR A 119 6.94 -11.87 5.99
C TYR A 119 6.81 -10.89 7.17
N SER A 120 6.29 -11.39 8.30
CA SER A 120 5.93 -10.56 9.44
C SER A 120 7.13 -10.16 10.30
N ARG A 121 6.92 -9.17 11.19
CA ARG A 121 7.93 -8.74 12.17
C ARG A 121 8.30 -9.83 13.18
N SER A 122 7.47 -10.86 13.33
CA SER A 122 7.74 -12.03 14.16
C SER A 122 8.56 -13.10 13.44
N TYR A 123 9.08 -12.82 12.24
CA TYR A 123 9.82 -13.76 11.39
C TYR A 123 8.97 -14.93 10.88
N GLU A 124 7.64 -14.72 10.81
CA GLU A 124 6.68 -15.71 10.33
C GLU A 124 6.08 -15.31 8.99
N TRP A 125 5.86 -16.29 8.11
CA TRP A 125 5.12 -16.10 6.87
C TRP A 125 3.61 -16.12 7.16
N ILE A 126 2.92 -15.03 6.83
CA ILE A 126 1.49 -14.87 7.04
C ILE A 126 0.79 -14.91 5.67
N PRO A 127 0.13 -16.02 5.31
CA PRO A 127 -0.65 -16.10 4.09
C PRO A 127 -2.01 -15.41 4.28
N SER A 128 -2.45 -14.70 3.24
CA SER A 128 -3.77 -14.07 3.14
C SER A 128 -4.38 -14.37 1.77
N PRO A 129 -5.66 -14.75 1.67
CA PRO A 129 -6.32 -14.87 0.37
C PRO A 129 -6.30 -13.52 -0.37
N ILE A 130 -6.05 -13.52 -1.68
CA ILE A 130 -6.00 -12.29 -2.48
C ILE A 130 -7.32 -11.51 -2.44
N GLU A 131 -8.45 -12.22 -2.27
CA GLU A 131 -9.76 -11.62 -2.11
C GLU A 131 -9.95 -10.87 -0.78
N TRP A 132 -9.11 -11.14 0.22
CA TRP A 132 -9.12 -10.42 1.51
C TRP A 132 -8.19 -9.20 1.50
N THR A 133 -7.25 -9.18 0.56
CA THR A 133 -6.42 -8.00 0.31
C THR A 133 -7.21 -7.04 -0.57
N PHE A 134 -7.50 -5.84 -0.08
CA PHE A 134 -8.28 -4.85 -0.82
C PHE A 134 -7.41 -4.25 -1.94
N PRO A 135 -7.59 -4.61 -3.23
CA PRO A 135 -6.92 -3.87 -4.28
C PRO A 135 -7.55 -2.48 -4.27
N SER A 136 -6.74 -1.49 -3.97
CA SER A 136 -7.16 -0.11 -4.09
C SER A 136 -7.44 0.20 -5.55
N LYS A 137 -8.71 0.40 -5.88
CA LYS A 137 -9.08 1.08 -7.13
C LYS A 137 -8.54 2.51 -7.09
N LYS A 138 -8.36 3.16 -8.24
CA LYS A 138 -7.79 4.52 -8.39
C LYS A 138 -8.46 5.64 -7.57
N CYS A 139 -9.53 5.35 -6.81
CA CYS A 139 -10.45 6.33 -6.23
C CYS A 139 -10.78 6.10 -4.75
N VAL A 140 -9.93 5.39 -4.03
CA VAL A 140 -10.23 4.95 -2.65
C VAL A 140 -10.35 6.12 -1.67
N PHE A 141 -9.78 7.30 -1.91
CA PHE A 141 -9.85 8.44 -0.96
C PHE A 141 -10.43 9.74 -1.55
N SER A 142 -11.04 9.70 -2.74
CA SER A 142 -11.57 10.93 -3.38
C SER A 142 -12.72 11.56 -2.60
N GLU A 143 -13.52 10.76 -1.88
CA GLU A 143 -14.65 11.26 -1.06
C GLU A 143 -14.19 12.08 0.16
N ALA A 144 -12.94 11.91 0.62
CA ALA A 144 -12.39 12.68 1.75
C ALA A 144 -12.11 14.15 1.38
N PHE A 145 -12.03 14.46 0.09
CA PHE A 145 -11.88 15.82 -0.41
C PHE A 145 -13.21 16.25 -1.00
N ASN A 146 -13.91 17.15 -0.30
CA ASN A 146 -15.17 17.76 -0.72
C ASN A 146 -14.94 18.79 -1.86
N THR A 147 -14.07 18.46 -2.80
CA THR A 147 -13.71 19.29 -3.95
C THR A 147 -14.50 18.77 -5.14
N THR A 148 -15.36 19.63 -5.68
CA THR A 148 -16.20 19.38 -6.86
C THR A 148 -15.46 19.06 -8.15
N ASP A 149 -14.12 19.03 -8.14
CA ASP A 149 -13.33 19.29 -9.35
C ASP A 149 -12.53 18.10 -9.89
N THR A 150 -12.78 16.87 -9.44
CA THR A 150 -12.30 15.71 -10.24
C THR A 150 -13.19 14.49 -10.04
N PRO A 151 -14.15 14.23 -10.95
CA PRO A 151 -14.92 12.99 -10.90
C PRO A 151 -14.00 11.81 -11.19
N CYS A 152 -14.00 10.87 -10.26
CA CYS A 152 -13.43 9.56 -10.47
C CYS A 152 -14.14 8.86 -11.63
N ILE A 153 -13.49 8.79 -12.79
CA ILE A 153 -14.05 8.18 -13.99
C ILE A 153 -14.10 6.65 -13.79
N ASN A 154 -15.31 6.13 -13.59
CA ASN A 154 -15.73 4.73 -13.72
C ASN A 154 -14.96 3.68 -12.87
N GLY A 155 -15.17 3.71 -11.55
CA GLY A 155 -14.89 2.56 -10.69
C GLY A 155 -16.17 1.97 -10.10
N THR A 156 -16.77 0.98 -10.74
CA THR A 156 -17.91 0.23 -10.18
C THR A 156 -17.50 -0.46 -8.89
N TRP A 157 -18.13 -0.12 -7.76
CA TRP A 157 -17.90 -0.79 -6.49
C TRP A 157 -18.45 -2.22 -6.55
N ALA A 158 -17.65 -3.22 -6.18
CA ALA A 158 -18.22 -4.50 -5.78
C ALA A 158 -18.89 -4.24 -4.42
N LYS A 159 -20.21 -4.41 -4.34
CA LYS A 159 -20.91 -4.50 -3.06
C LYS A 159 -20.28 -5.68 -2.31
N ILE A 160 -19.78 -5.41 -1.11
CA ILE A 160 -19.58 -6.43 -0.07
C ILE A 160 -20.95 -6.73 0.51
#